data_AF-A0A2V9MQ56-F1
#
_entry.id   AF-A0A2V9MQ56-F1
#
_cell.length_a   1.000
_cell.length_b   1.000
_cell.length_c   1.000
_cell.angle_alpha   90.00
_cell.angle_beta   90.00
_cell.angle_gamma   90.00
#
_symmetry.space_group_name_H-M   'P 1'
#
loop_
_entity.id
_entity.type
_entity.pdbx_description
1 polymer ?
#
loop_
_entity_poly.entity_id
_entity_poly.type
_entity_poly.pdbx_seq_one_letter_code
_entity_poly.pdbx_strand_id
1 'polypeptide(L)'
;MENGKLTDEQVHKFLTGCENLMRLGTHFTENIRNALGDLRKTYDPVLHSNYVDKAVVELLTRSLGDFEKKIESNLEGINKICTRGGQWLVFYLGKSLGKSSEMPQHPDRSFLNEQFKPPATSTEQVQGTKKMRA
;
A
#
# COMPACT_ATOMS: atom_id res chain seq x y z
N MET A 1 21.15 23.72 17.07
CA MET A 1 20.85 24.47 15.84
C MET A 1 21.73 25.70 15.86
N GLU A 2 22.85 25.68 15.16
CA GLU A 2 23.71 26.86 15.04
C GLU A 2 23.31 27.63 13.77
N ASN A 3 22.89 28.89 13.94
CA ASN A 3 22.65 29.88 12.87
C ASN A 3 21.59 29.55 11.79
N GLY A 4 20.62 28.68 12.09
CA GLY A 4 19.50 28.42 11.16
C GLY A 4 19.89 27.72 9.86
N LYS A 5 21.13 27.22 9.75
CA LYS A 5 21.59 26.37 8.65
C LYS A 5 21.65 24.92 9.10
N LEU A 6 21.16 24.01 8.25
CA LEU A 6 21.32 22.57 8.45
C LEU A 6 22.81 22.22 8.39
N THR A 7 23.29 21.41 9.33
CA THR A 7 24.65 20.86 9.25
C THR A 7 24.72 19.78 8.17
N ASP A 8 25.91 19.55 7.61
CA ASP A 8 26.12 18.49 6.62
C ASP A 8 25.73 17.11 7.16
N GLU A 9 25.97 16.87 8.46
CA GLU A 9 25.55 15.65 9.15
C GLU A 9 24.02 15.49 9.18
N GLN A 10 23.27 16.58 9.43
CA GLN A 10 21.81 16.56 9.42
C GLN A 10 21.25 16.29 8.02
N VAL A 11 21.84 16.92 7.00
CA VAL A 11 21.48 16.68 5.59
C VAL A 11 21.75 15.23 5.22
N HIS A 12 22.93 14.72 5.56
CA HIS A 12 23.30 13.33 5.29
C HIS A 12 22.34 12.35 5.96
N LYS A 13 22.07 12.53 7.27
CA LYS A 13 21.15 11.69 8.03
C LYS A 13 19.73 11.67 7.44
N PHE A 14 19.24 12.83 6.97
CA PHE A 14 17.94 12.92 6.32
C PHE A 14 17.90 12.17 4.99
N LEU A 15 18.93 12.35 4.14
CA LEU A 15 19.02 11.66 2.85
C LEU A 15 19.09 10.14 3.03
N THR A 16 19.90 9.66 3.98
CA THR A 16 19.94 8.25 4.35
C THR A 16 18.59 7.76 4.87
N GLY A 17 17.85 8.57 5.64
CA GLY A 17 16.49 8.26 6.06
C GLY A 17 15.52 8.09 4.89
N CYS A 18 15.62 8.94 3.86
CA CYS A 18 14.80 8.83 2.66
C CYS A 18 15.14 7.57 1.85
N GLU A 19 16.43 7.24 1.70
CA GLU A 19 16.88 6.00 1.06
C GLU A 19 16.38 4.76 1.81
N ASN A 20 16.46 4.77 3.14
CA ASN A 20 15.96 3.69 3.98
C ASN A 20 14.44 3.52 3.84
N LEU A 21 13.68 4.62 3.74
CA LEU A 21 12.23 4.56 3.48
C LEU A 21 11.93 3.90 2.13
N MET A 22 12.66 4.27 1.06
CA MET A 22 12.47 3.65 -0.25
C MET A 22 12.82 2.15 -0.22
N ARG A 23 13.93 1.79 0.43
CA ARG A 23 14.35 0.39 0.63
C ARG A 23 13.32 -0.40 1.43
N LEU A 24 12.72 0.19 2.46
CA LEU A 24 11.68 -0.44 3.27
C LEU A 24 10.50 -0.89 2.41
N GLY A 25 10.01 -0.02 1.50
CA GLY A 25 8.92 -0.35 0.59
C GLY A 25 9.22 -1.57 -0.28
N THR A 26 10.42 -1.61 -0.87
CA THR A 26 10.88 -2.71 -1.71
C THR A 26 11.03 -4.02 -0.92
N HIS A 27 11.78 -3.99 0.19
CA HIS A 27 12.05 -5.18 1.00
C HIS A 27 10.79 -5.75 1.65
N PHE A 28 9.93 -4.89 2.19
CA PHE A 28 8.65 -5.34 2.75
C PHE A 28 7.80 -6.05 1.69
N THR A 29 7.70 -5.45 0.50
CA THR A 29 6.96 -6.03 -0.62
C THR A 29 7.51 -7.39 -1.04
N GLU A 30 8.82 -7.50 -1.19
CA GLU A 30 9.49 -8.76 -1.56
C GLU A 30 9.28 -9.85 -0.51
N ASN A 31 9.41 -9.52 0.78
CA ASN A 31 9.22 -10.48 1.86
C ASN A 31 7.79 -11.05 1.88
N ILE A 32 6.77 -10.22 1.66
CA ILE A 32 5.39 -10.69 1.60
C ILE A 32 5.13 -11.52 0.33
N ARG A 33 5.69 -11.15 -0.82
CA ARG A 33 5.58 -11.98 -2.04
C ARG A 33 6.25 -13.34 -1.87
N ASN A 34 7.38 -13.41 -1.19
CA ASN A 34 8.04 -14.67 -0.87
C ASN A 34 7.16 -15.54 0.04
N ALA A 35 6.60 -14.95 1.10
CA ALA A 35 5.67 -15.66 1.99
C ALA A 35 4.41 -16.15 1.27
N LEU A 36 3.86 -15.37 0.32
CA LEU A 36 2.76 -15.81 -0.54
C LEU A 36 3.18 -16.96 -1.47
N GLY A 37 4.39 -16.91 -2.02
CA GLY A 37 4.95 -18.00 -2.81
C GLY A 37 5.04 -19.30 -2.01
N ASP A 38 5.44 -19.22 -0.75
CA ASP A 38 5.51 -20.38 0.14
C ASP A 38 4.12 -20.90 0.55
N LEU A 39 3.16 -19.99 0.80
CA LEU A 39 1.76 -20.34 0.99
C LEU A 39 1.22 -21.10 -0.23
N ARG A 40 1.50 -20.62 -1.45
CA ARG A 40 1.10 -21.27 -2.71
C ARG A 40 1.67 -22.67 -2.85
N LYS A 41 2.96 -22.85 -2.59
CA LYS A 41 3.60 -24.18 -2.57
C LYS A 41 2.91 -25.16 -1.60
N THR A 42 2.30 -24.63 -0.53
CA THR A 42 1.62 -25.44 0.48
C THR A 42 0.22 -25.87 0.03
N TYR A 43 -0.58 -24.96 -0.54
CA TYR A 43 -1.98 -25.26 -0.88
C TYR A 43 -2.16 -25.84 -2.29
N ASP A 44 -1.29 -25.51 -3.27
CA ASP A 44 -1.42 -25.97 -4.65
C ASP A 44 -1.51 -27.51 -4.76
N PRO A 45 -0.68 -28.31 -4.07
CA PRO A 45 -0.78 -29.76 -4.11
C PRO A 45 -2.12 -30.28 -3.59
N VAL A 46 -2.70 -29.62 -2.58
CA VAL A 46 -3.99 -30.00 -1.99
C VAL A 46 -5.12 -29.74 -2.99
N LEU A 47 -5.09 -28.60 -3.68
CA LEU A 47 -6.09 -28.25 -4.70
C LEU A 47 -6.07 -29.18 -5.92
N HIS A 48 -4.91 -29.75 -6.26
CA HIS A 48 -4.76 -30.71 -7.36
C HIS A 48 -4.92 -32.17 -6.92
N SER A 49 -5.14 -32.42 -5.64
CA SER A 49 -5.33 -33.76 -5.10
C SER A 49 -6.77 -34.24 -5.23
N ASN A 50 -6.95 -35.56 -5.22
CA ASN A 50 -8.29 -36.17 -5.19
C ASN A 50 -8.93 -36.16 -3.78
N TYR A 51 -8.29 -35.55 -2.78
CA TYR A 51 -8.76 -35.53 -1.39
C TYR A 51 -9.88 -34.52 -1.14
N VAL A 52 -10.06 -33.56 -2.05
CA VAL A 52 -10.97 -32.43 -1.88
C VAL A 52 -12.03 -32.48 -2.95
N ASP A 53 -13.30 -32.32 -2.55
CA ASP A 53 -14.41 -32.25 -3.49
C ASP A 53 -14.21 -31.12 -4.51
N LYS A 54 -14.56 -31.39 -5.77
CA LYS A 54 -14.36 -30.45 -6.88
C LYS A 54 -14.97 -29.06 -6.63
N ALA A 55 -16.15 -29.01 -5.99
CA ALA A 55 -16.80 -27.74 -5.63
C ALA A 55 -16.00 -26.96 -4.57
N VAL A 56 -15.36 -27.66 -3.64
CA VAL A 56 -14.50 -27.05 -2.62
C VAL A 56 -13.21 -26.55 -3.25
N VAL A 57 -12.61 -27.33 -4.16
CA VAL A 57 -11.44 -26.89 -4.95
C VAL A 57 -11.74 -25.60 -5.71
N GLU A 58 -12.85 -25.54 -6.44
CA GLU A 58 -13.23 -24.36 -7.23
C GLU A 58 -13.43 -23.11 -6.35
N LEU A 59 -14.12 -23.25 -5.21
CA LEU A 59 -14.31 -22.17 -4.25
C LEU A 59 -12.98 -21.68 -3.66
N LEU A 60 -12.11 -22.61 -3.27
CA LEU A 60 -10.80 -22.30 -2.67
C LEU A 60 -9.88 -21.63 -3.69
N THR A 61 -9.79 -22.15 -4.92
CA THR A 61 -9.00 -21.53 -6.00
C THR A 61 -9.44 -20.10 -6.25
N ARG A 62 -10.74 -19.85 -6.32
CA ARG A 62 -11.26 -18.48 -6.50
C ARG A 62 -10.92 -17.58 -5.32
N SER A 63 -11.16 -18.04 -4.09
CA SER A 63 -10.94 -17.26 -2.86
C SER A 63 -9.47 -16.92 -2.67
N LEU A 64 -8.57 -17.88 -2.92
CA LEU A 64 -7.13 -17.69 -2.86
C LEU A 64 -6.63 -16.74 -3.97
N GLY A 65 -7.16 -16.88 -5.19
CA GLY A 65 -6.84 -15.94 -6.27
C GLY A 65 -7.27 -14.50 -5.98
N ASP A 66 -8.46 -14.30 -5.39
CA ASP A 66 -8.93 -12.97 -5.00
C ASP A 66 -8.11 -12.39 -3.84
N PHE A 67 -7.68 -13.23 -2.90
CA PHE A 67 -6.78 -12.86 -1.82
C PHE A 67 -5.40 -12.42 -2.33
N GLU A 68 -4.78 -13.21 -3.20
CA GLU A 68 -3.48 -12.90 -3.81
C GLU A 68 -3.52 -11.58 -4.58
N LYS A 69 -4.56 -11.35 -5.38
CA LYS A 69 -4.75 -10.08 -6.11
C LYS A 69 -4.86 -8.88 -5.18
N LYS A 70 -5.63 -9.00 -4.08
CA LYS A 70 -5.77 -7.92 -3.10
C LYS A 70 -4.45 -7.61 -2.40
N ILE A 71 -3.69 -8.64 -2.02
CA ILE A 71 -2.37 -8.42 -1.42
C ILE A 71 -1.44 -7.74 -2.42
N GLU A 72 -1.38 -8.23 -3.65
CA GLU A 72 -0.49 -7.65 -4.66
C GLU A 72 -0.81 -6.17 -4.91
N SER A 73 -2.10 -5.80 -5.03
CA SER A 73 -2.53 -4.41 -5.13
C SER A 73 -2.13 -3.56 -3.92
N ASN A 74 -2.24 -4.11 -2.70
CA ASN A 74 -1.87 -3.39 -1.49
C ASN A 74 -0.35 -3.20 -1.38
N LEU A 75 0.43 -4.24 -1.71
CA LEU A 75 1.88 -4.16 -1.73
C LEU A 75 2.38 -3.15 -2.76
N GLU A 76 1.78 -3.11 -3.95
CA GLU A 76 2.10 -2.10 -4.95
C GLU A 76 1.81 -0.69 -4.41
N GLY A 77 0.70 -0.51 -3.70
CA GLY A 77 0.34 0.74 -3.03
C GLY A 77 1.38 1.18 -1.99
N ILE A 78 1.75 0.27 -1.08
CA ILE A 78 2.75 0.54 -0.02
C ILE A 78 4.10 0.88 -0.65
N ASN A 79 4.56 0.08 -1.62
CA ASN A 79 5.82 0.32 -2.29
C ASN A 79 5.83 1.70 -2.99
N LYS A 80 4.73 2.06 -3.65
CA LYS A 80 4.56 3.40 -4.26
C LYS A 80 4.62 4.51 -3.21
N ILE A 81 3.98 4.37 -2.05
CA ILE A 81 4.03 5.38 -0.98
C ILE A 81 5.46 5.55 -0.47
N CYS A 82 6.16 4.46 -0.17
CA CYS A 82 7.54 4.50 0.32
C CYS A 82 8.50 5.11 -0.71
N THR A 83 8.44 4.65 -1.96
CA THR A 83 9.34 5.10 -3.03
C THR A 83 9.08 6.56 -3.41
N ARG A 84 7.82 6.92 -3.72
CA ARG A 84 7.46 8.29 -4.09
C ARG A 84 7.61 9.26 -2.91
N GLY A 85 7.23 8.84 -1.70
CA GLY A 85 7.39 9.64 -0.50
C GLY A 85 8.86 10.00 -0.27
N GLY A 86 9.76 9.01 -0.36
CA GLY A 86 11.21 9.25 -0.27
C GLY A 86 11.72 10.23 -1.33
N GLN A 87 11.31 10.06 -2.60
CA GLN A 87 11.69 10.96 -3.69
C GLN A 87 11.23 12.41 -3.46
N TRP A 88 9.98 12.60 -3.02
CA TRP A 88 9.45 13.93 -2.72
C TRP A 88 10.18 14.59 -1.55
N LEU A 89 10.51 13.84 -0.49
CA LEU A 89 11.29 14.35 0.63
C LEU A 89 12.69 14.81 0.19
N VAL A 90 13.38 14.02 -0.65
CA VAL A 90 14.67 14.39 -1.22
C VAL A 90 14.56 15.66 -2.07
N PHE A 91 13.53 15.76 -2.91
CA PHE A 91 13.30 16.94 -3.75
C PHE A 91 13.07 18.21 -2.93
N TYR A 92 12.20 18.18 -1.92
CA TYR A 92 11.92 19.35 -1.08
C TYR A 92 13.14 19.78 -0.24
N LEU A 93 13.96 18.82 0.21
CA LEU A 93 15.24 19.14 0.83
C LEU A 93 16.18 19.84 -0.15
N GLY A 94 16.33 19.31 -1.37
CA GLY A 94 17.14 19.92 -2.43
C GLY A 94 16.72 21.37 -2.73
N LYS A 95 15.42 21.61 -2.88
CA LYS A 95 14.84 22.95 -3.06
C LYS A 95 15.15 23.89 -1.89
N SER A 96 15.02 23.41 -0.65
CA SER A 96 15.29 24.19 0.56
C SER A 96 16.78 24.56 0.69
N LEU A 97 17.68 23.76 0.12
CA LEU A 97 19.12 24.01 0.07
C LEU A 97 19.55 24.82 -1.17
N GLY A 98 18.60 25.31 -1.98
CA GLY A 98 18.90 26.07 -3.21
C GLY A 98 19.54 25.23 -4.32
N LYS A 99 19.49 23.89 -4.21
CA LYS A 99 20.00 22.98 -5.25
C LYS A 99 18.92 22.75 -6.31
N SER A 100 19.34 22.70 -7.56
CA SER A 100 18.46 22.25 -8.64
C SER A 100 18.29 20.74 -8.52
N SER A 101 17.14 20.29 -8.04
CA SER A 101 16.73 18.89 -8.08
C SER A 101 15.65 18.72 -9.14
N GLU A 102 15.74 17.64 -9.92
CA GLU A 102 14.69 17.23 -10.85
C GLU A 102 13.40 16.98 -10.07
N MET A 103 12.29 17.52 -10.58
CA MET A 103 10.99 17.31 -9.96
C MET A 103 10.57 15.86 -10.14
N PRO A 104 10.25 15.12 -9.05
CA PRO A 104 9.70 13.78 -9.18
C PRO A 104 8.45 13.82 -10.05
N GLN A 105 8.31 12.86 -10.97
CA GLN A 105 7.13 12.81 -11.83
C GLN A 105 5.86 12.73 -10.97
N HIS A 106 4.94 13.65 -11.23
CA HIS A 106 3.69 13.75 -10.50
C HIS A 106 2.88 12.45 -10.69
N PRO A 107 2.36 11.83 -9.62
CA PRO A 107 1.17 11.00 -9.79
C PRO A 107 0.07 11.92 -10.27
N ASP A 108 -0.63 11.48 -11.30
CA ASP A 108 -1.98 11.91 -11.58
C ASP A 108 -2.75 11.98 -10.25
N ARG A 109 -3.37 13.14 -9.97
CA ARG A 109 -4.02 13.44 -8.68
C ARG A 109 -5.16 12.46 -8.35
N SER A 110 -5.57 11.65 -9.34
CA SER A 110 -6.47 10.51 -9.21
C SER A 110 -6.08 9.54 -8.07
N PHE A 111 -4.79 9.28 -7.84
CA PHE A 111 -4.33 8.34 -6.81
C PHE A 111 -4.66 8.77 -5.37
N LEU A 112 -4.64 10.07 -5.09
CA LEU A 112 -4.99 10.59 -3.75
C LEU A 112 -6.51 10.58 -3.50
N ASN A 113 -7.31 10.71 -4.56
CA ASN A 113 -8.77 10.72 -4.47
C ASN A 113 -9.39 9.32 -4.32
N GLU A 114 -8.72 8.27 -4.80
CA GLU A 114 -9.23 6.90 -4.70
C GLU A 114 -8.90 6.22 -3.35
N GLN A 115 -7.74 6.49 -2.75
CA GLN A 115 -7.34 5.87 -1.48
C GLN A 115 -7.91 6.55 -0.22
N PHE A 116 -8.25 7.84 -0.29
CA PHE A 116 -8.77 8.60 0.85
C PHE A 116 -10.25 8.93 0.77
N LYS A 117 -11.01 8.22 -0.08
CA LYS A 117 -12.46 8.38 -0.11
C LYS A 117 -13.02 7.83 1.21
N PRO A 118 -13.60 8.65 2.08
CA PRO A 118 -14.26 8.14 3.28
C PRO A 118 -15.35 7.15 2.83
N PRO A 119 -15.55 6.02 3.54
CA PRO A 119 -16.64 5.11 3.20
C PRO A 119 -17.93 5.93 3.17
N ALA A 120 -18.68 5.79 2.08
CA ALA A 120 -19.98 6.42 1.95
C ALA A 120 -20.79 6.04 3.18
N THR A 121 -21.05 7.02 4.04
CA THR A 121 -21.95 6.84 5.16
C THR A 121 -23.32 6.60 4.54
N SER A 122 -23.74 5.33 4.53
CA SER A 122 -25.10 4.93 4.21
C SER A 122 -26.03 5.64 5.20
N THR A 123 -26.54 6.81 4.79
CA THR A 123 -27.73 7.38 5.39
C THR A 123 -28.89 6.57 4.85
N GLU A 124 -29.09 5.38 5.42
CA GLU A 124 -30.40 4.75 5.37
C GLU A 124 -31.35 5.68 6.13
N GLN A 125 -32.10 6.46 5.36
CA GLN A 125 -33.37 7.00 5.84
C GLN A 125 -34.25 5.80 6.16
N VAL A 126 -34.27 5.38 7.43
CA VAL A 126 -35.28 4.45 7.94
C VAL A 126 -36.61 5.19 7.99
N GLN A 127 -37.30 5.19 6.85
CA GLN A 127 -38.70 5.55 6.74
C GLN A 127 -39.52 4.26 6.86
N GLY A 128 -40.31 4.09 7.93
CA GLY A 128 -41.12 2.87 8.05
C GLY A 128 -41.87 2.61 9.38
N THR A 129 -42.82 3.50 9.72
CA THR A 129 -44.15 3.22 10.31
C THR A 129 -44.38 2.06 11.32
N LYS A 130 -45.01 2.37 12.45
CA LYS A 130 -46.20 1.61 12.91
C LYS A 130 -47.16 2.44 13.79
N LYS A 131 -48.43 2.44 13.36
CA LYS A 131 -49.63 3.02 14.02
C LYS A 131 -50.13 2.14 15.18
N MET A 132 -50.76 2.82 16.16
CA MET A 132 -51.84 2.40 17.10
C MET A 132 -51.50 1.30 18.12
N ARG A 133 -51.97 1.28 19.38
CA ARG A 133 -53.23 1.64 20.09
C ARG A 133 -52.86 1.76 21.60
N ALA A 134 -53.65 2.30 22.52
CA ALA A 134 -55.09 2.53 22.64
C ALA A 134 -55.36 3.84 23.40
#